data_AF-G0LZG2-F1
#
_entry.id   AF-G0LZG2-F1
#
_cell.length_a   1.000
_cell.length_b   1.000
_cell.length_c   1.000
_cell.angle_alpha   90.00
_cell.angle_beta   90.00
_cell.angle_gamma   90.00
#
_symmetry.space_group_name_H-M   'P 1'
#
loop_
_entity.id
_entity.type
_entity.pdbx_description
1 polymer ?
#
loop_
_entity_poly.entity_id
_entity_poly.type
_entity_poly.pdbx_seq_one_letter_code
_entity_poly.pdbx_strand_id
1 'polypeptide(L)' 'MVHGMFYSVLGIGFLVSIGIKWLFRSYFQLLILVHSIETLFMTVVCWYQFGLLTLMPLTALWVIGMGVIYMMNRFA' A
#
# COMPACT_ATOMS: atom_id res chain seq x y z
N MET A 1 -2.37 -7.67 22.22
CA MET A 1 -3.53 -7.96 21.33
C MET A 1 -3.90 -6.79 20.41
N VAL A 2 -3.87 -5.53 20.87
CA VAL A 2 -4.27 -4.34 20.07
C VAL A 2 -3.42 -4.13 18.81
N HIS A 3 -2.10 -4.32 18.89
CA HIS A 3 -1.20 -4.16 17.74
C HIS A 3 -1.47 -5.14 16.59
N GLY A 4 -1.86 -6.39 16.89
CA GLY A 4 -2.18 -7.39 15.86
C GLY A 4 -3.44 -7.02 15.07
N MET A 5 -4.51 -6.59 15.76
CA MET A 5 -5.72 -6.09 15.09
C MET A 5 -5.45 -4.86 14.24
N PHE A 6 -4.61 -3.94 14.72
CA PHE A 6 -4.23 -2.74 13.99
C PHE A 6 -3.58 -3.05 12.63
N TYR A 7 -2.61 -3.97 12.60
CA TYR A 7 -1.98 -4.41 11.36
C TYR A 7 -2.93 -5.16 10.43
N SER A 8 -3.82 -5.99 10.98
CA SER A 8 -4.81 -6.71 10.17
C SER A 8 -5.73 -5.74 9.44
N VAL A 9 -6.20 -4.68 10.11
CA VAL A 9 -7.07 -3.67 9.48
C VAL A 9 -6.33 -2.91 8.38
N LEU A 10 -5.10 -2.46 8.64
CA LEU A 10 -4.29 -1.78 7.62
C LEU A 10 -3.98 -2.69 6.43
N GLY A 11 -3.63 -3.95 6.68
CA GLY A 11 -3.34 -4.94 5.64
C GLY A 11 -4.56 -5.24 4.77
N ILE A 12 -5.73 -5.44 5.39
CA ILE A 12 -6.98 -5.66 4.65
C ILE A 12 -7.34 -4.42 3.83
N GLY A 13 -7.24 -3.22 4.43
CA GLY A 13 -7.48 -1.97 3.71
C GLY A 13 -6.56 -1.79 2.50
N PHE A 14 -5.29 -2.16 2.64
CA PHE A 14 -4.33 -2.14 1.54
C PHE A 14 -4.71 -3.10 0.39
N LEU A 15 -5.12 -4.33 0.73
CA LEU A 15 -5.55 -5.31 -0.27
C LEU A 15 -6.80 -4.86 -1.02
N VAL A 16 -7.78 -4.29 -0.30
CA VAL A 16 -8.99 -3.72 -0.91
C VAL A 16 -8.64 -2.54 -1.82
N SER A 17 -7.73 -1.65 -1.40
CA SER A 17 -7.24 -0.55 -2.23
C SER A 17 -6.64 -1.05 -3.55
N ILE A 18 -5.77 -2.07 -3.50
CA ILE A 18 -5.22 -2.71 -4.72
C ILE A 18 -6.33 -3.28 -5.62
N GLY A 19 -7.34 -3.93 -5.04
CA GLY A 19 -8.50 -4.42 -5.79
C GLY A 19 -9.25 -3.30 -6.52
N ILE A 20 -9.52 -2.18 -5.84
CA ILE A 20 -10.21 -1.02 -6.42
C ILE A 20 -9.37 -0.37 -7.53
N LYS A 21 -8.05 -0.28 -7.35
CA LYS A 21 -7.11 0.24 -8.35
C LYS A 21 -7.19 -0.48 -9.70
N TRP A 22 -7.67 -1.73 -9.73
CA TRP A 22 -7.88 -2.49 -10.96
C TRP A 22 -8.89 -1.83 -11.89
N LEU A 23 -9.96 -1.27 -11.34
CA LEU A 23 -11.01 -0.61 -12.12
C LEU A 23 -10.49 0.62 -12.87
N PHE A 24 -9.42 1.24 -12.36
CA PHE A 24 -8.83 2.46 -12.90
C PHE A 24 -7.50 2.22 -13.62
N ARG A 25 -7.19 0.98 -14.04
CA ARG A 25 -5.89 0.57 -14.60
C ARG A 25 -5.33 1.44 -15.73
N SER A 26 -6.20 2.13 -16.48
CA SER A 26 -5.81 3.10 -17.53
C SER A 26 -5.05 4.32 -17.00
N TYR A 27 -5.26 4.69 -15.74
CA TYR A 27 -4.66 5.87 -15.09
C TYR A 27 -3.37 5.54 -14.35
N PHE A 28 -2.39 4.96 -15.04
CA PHE A 28 -1.15 4.42 -14.43
C PHE A 28 -0.39 5.43 -13.55
N GLN A 29 -0.14 6.64 -14.03
CA GLN A 29 0.63 7.66 -13.28
C GLN A 29 -0.11 8.09 -12.00
N LEU A 30 -1.44 8.23 -12.08
CA LEU A 30 -2.27 8.61 -10.93
C LEU A 30 -2.34 7.47 -9.91
N LEU A 31 -2.42 6.22 -10.37
CA LEU A 31 -2.38 5.03 -9.51
C LEU A 31 -1.08 4.92 -8.72
N ILE A 32 0.08 5.17 -9.35
CA ILE A 32 1.37 5.18 -8.66
C ILE A 32 1.43 6.27 -7.59
N LEU A 33 0.94 7.48 -7.93
CA LEU A 33 0.90 8.60 -7.01
C LEU A 33 0.06 8.26 -5.77
N VAL A 34 -1.18 7.81 -5.98
CA VAL A 34 -2.11 7.44 -4.90
C VAL A 34 -1.52 6.32 -4.03
N HIS A 35 -0.95 5.29 -4.66
CA HIS A 35 -0.29 4.18 -3.95
C HIS A 35 0.89 4.63 -3.09
N SER A 36 1.68 5.56 -3.59
CA SER A 36 2.81 6.13 -2.86
C SER A 36 2.34 6.98 -1.67
N ILE A 37 1.27 7.77 -1.85
CA ILE A 37 0.65 8.55 -0.76
C ILE A 37 0.07 7.63 0.32
N GLU A 38 -0.64 6.57 -0.05
CA GLU A 38 -1.17 5.59 0.90
C GLU A 38 -0.06 4.93 1.72
N THR A 39 1.05 4.54 1.07
CA THR A 39 2.17 3.90 1.75
C THR A 39 2.93 4.87 2.65
N LEU A 40 3.05 6.14 2.24
CA LEU A 40 3.56 7.23 3.09
C LEU A 40 2.68 7.43 4.32
N PHE A 41 1.36 7.45 4.14
CA PHE A 41 0.41 7.57 5.25
C PHE A 41 0.55 6.41 6.24
N MET A 42 0.61 5.17 5.74
CA MET A 42 0.87 4.00 6.57
C MET A 42 2.22 4.09 7.29
N THR A 43 3.24 4.68 6.66
CA THR A 43 4.53 4.92 7.30
C THR A 43 4.42 5.88 8.47
N VAL A 44 3.73 7.01 8.31
CA VAL A 44 3.53 7.97 9.42
C VAL A 44 2.79 7.32 10.58
N VAL A 45 1.71 6.58 10.30
CA VAL A 45 0.90 5.97 11.37
C VAL A 45 1.65 4.83 12.07
N CYS A 46 2.31 3.94 11.31
CA CYS A 46 3.09 2.83 11.88
C CYS A 46 4.33 3.32 12.63
N TRP A 47 4.99 4.39 12.14
CA TRP A 47 6.16 4.96 12.82
C TRP A 47 5.81 5.49 14.21
N TYR A 48 4.65 6.15 14.34
CA TYR A 48 4.20 6.68 15.63
C TYR A 48 4.04 5.60 16.71
N GLN A 49 3.65 4.37 16.33
CA GLN A 49 3.43 3.28 17.27
C GLN A 49 4.64 2.36 17.47
N PHE A 50 5.47 2.14 16.44
CA PHE A 50 6.49 1.09 16.44
C PHE A 50 7.90 1.55 16.06
N GLY A 51 8.05 2.82 15.68
CA GLY A 51 9.33 3.40 15.29
C GLY A 51 9.92 2.79 14.01
N LEU A 52 11.25 2.68 13.98
CA LEU A 52 12.01 2.39 12.77
C LEU A 52 11.74 1.00 12.15
N LEU A 53 11.26 0.05 12.96
CA LEU A 53 11.07 -1.35 12.55
C LEU A 53 10.01 -1.53 11.45
N THR A 54 9.10 -0.57 11.29
CA THR A 54 8.03 -0.65 10.29
C THR A 54 8.44 -0.17 8.90
N LEU A 55 9.58 0.50 8.75
CA LEU A 55 10.07 0.95 7.44
C LEU A 55 10.33 -0.21 6.50
N MET A 56 10.99 -1.27 6.97
CA MET A 56 11.38 -2.40 6.13
C MET A 56 10.16 -3.15 5.55
N PRO A 57 9.13 -3.52 6.34
CA PRO A 57 7.94 -4.14 5.77
C PRO A 57 7.13 -3.18 4.88
N LEU A 58 7.06 -1.89 5.20
CA LEU A 58 6.32 -0.92 4.39
C LEU A 58 7.00 -0.62 3.05
N THR A 59 8.32 -0.54 3.02
CA THR A 59 9.07 -0.39 1.76
C THR A 59 8.91 -1.63 0.88
N ALA A 60 8.93 -2.84 1.46
CA ALA A 60 8.61 -4.05 0.72
C ALA A 60 7.18 -4.02 0.15
N LEU A 61 6.20 -3.59 0.96
CA LEU A 61 4.80 -3.44 0.55
C LEU A 61 4.65 -2.44 -0.60
N TRP A 62 5.38 -1.32 -0.53
CA TRP A 62 5.39 -0.29 -1.57
C TRP A 62 5.90 -0.86 -2.90
N VAL A 63 7.04 -1.54 -2.90
CA VAL A 63 7.64 -2.16 -4.09
C VAL A 63 6.71 -3.22 -4.69
N ILE A 64 6.11 -4.07 -3.86
CA ILE A 64 5.16 -5.10 -4.32
C ILE A 64 3.95 -4.43 -4.98
N GLY A 65 3.36 -3.42 -4.34
CA GLY A 65 2.22 -2.71 -4.89
C GLY A 65 2.54 -1.96 -6.19
N MET A 66 3.74 -1.37 -6.31
CA MET A 66 4.23 -0.80 -7.57
C MET A 66 4.30 -1.86 -8.69
N GLY A 67 4.83 -3.05 -8.38
CA GLY A 67 4.88 -4.17 -9.31
C GLY A 67 3.49 -4.63 -9.75
N VAL A 68 2.54 -4.69 -8.82
CA VAL A 68 1.14 -5.04 -9.10
C VAL A 68 0.48 -4.01 -10.02
N ILE A 69 0.61 -2.72 -9.73
CA ILE A 69 0.07 -1.63 -10.58
C ILE A 69 0.69 -1.67 -11.98
N TYR A 70 1.99 -1.95 -12.08
CA TYR A 70 2.67 -2.11 -13.36
C TYR A 70 2.13 -3.29 -14.17
N MET A 71 1.91 -4.44 -13.53
CA MET A 71 1.28 -5.59 -14.19
C MET A 71 -0.15 -5.26 -14.65
N MET A 72 -0.95 -4.62 -13.80
CA MET A 72 -2.34 -4.24 -14.11
C MET A 72 -2.42 -3.34 -15.35
N ASN A 73 -1.49 -2.39 -15.49
CA ASN A 73 -1.41 -1.53 -16.67
C ASN A 73 -0.94 -2.29 -17.93
N ARG A 74 -0.08 -3.32 -17.79
CA ARG A 74 0.34 -4.14 -18.92
C ARG A 74 -0.79 -5.03 -19.48
N PHE A 75 -1.75 -5.42 -18.63
CA PHE A 75 -2.94 -6.17 -19.02
C PHE A 75 -4.16 -5.27 -19.32
N ALA A 76 -3.94 -3.96 -19.49
CA ALA A 76 -5.00 -2.98 -19.68
C ALA A 76 -5.57 -2.93 -21.10
#